data_AF-A0A954U0F9-F1
#
_entry.id   AF-A0A954U0F9-F1
#
_cell.length_a   1.000
_cell.length_b   1.000
_cell.length_c   1.000
_cell.angle_alpha   90.00
_cell.angle_beta   90.00
_cell.angle_gamma   90.00
#
_symmetry.space_group_name_H-M   'P 1'
#
loop_
_entity.id
_entity.type
_entity.pdbx_description
1 polymer ?
#
loop_
_entity_poly.entity_id
_entity_poly.type
_entity_poly.pdbx_seq_one_letter_code
_entity_poly.pdbx_strand_id
1 'polypeptide(L)'
;MANVQTAASLMLASNFTHIRDILLDEQFQSRWDKPLAYWTLPNDRRLPIALLGRPLGEILKTPFEQLAATPGIGEKKIKTLLILLQRAQNEVTVAQEESEDPEMSATPNLSCLDENGIFDPTVVSEAMWADWRETVKRHDMLDYALGRLTPTLQEMPTVIWHTPLSNYLDVSLAEMRALKTHGEKRVRVVLEVFYLVHRLLGKSQPSDHLEVRLVPQFVQPIENWIRQSVSGDVILTLDDVRQNVIIPLLDQVKLDAGIAVYLLAQERLGVNGTPMSVRAQSRRLGVTRARVYQLLDECAKIMEVRWPEGKMMFRELERKLEKQRMSEDNLIIFDSMRDLYYPKPQTNYVAPAFA
;
A
#
# COMPACT_ATOMS: atom_id res chain seq x y z
N MET A 1 37.21 23.05 -38.45
CA MET A 1 37.67 21.69 -38.10
C MET A 1 36.44 20.79 -38.08
N ALA A 2 36.30 19.91 -39.06
CA ALA A 2 35.13 19.03 -39.19
C ALA A 2 35.19 17.97 -38.09
N ASN A 3 34.17 17.96 -37.22
CA ASN A 3 34.03 16.95 -36.18
C ASN A 3 33.77 15.61 -36.87
N VAL A 4 34.67 14.64 -36.71
CA VAL A 4 34.44 13.26 -37.14
C VAL A 4 33.27 12.72 -36.34
N GLN A 5 32.08 12.68 -36.95
CA GLN A 5 30.91 12.04 -36.37
C GLN A 5 31.22 10.54 -36.23
N THR A 6 31.46 10.10 -35.00
CA THR A 6 31.67 8.69 -34.69
C THR A 6 30.38 7.91 -34.93
N ALA A 7 30.46 6.65 -35.34
CA ALA A 7 29.29 5.80 -35.57
C ALA A 7 28.31 5.76 -34.38
N ALA A 8 28.84 5.86 -33.15
CA ALA A 8 28.06 5.97 -31.93
C ALA A 8 27.21 7.26 -31.85
N SER A 9 27.74 8.40 -32.33
CA SER A 9 26.99 9.67 -32.37
C SER A 9 25.83 9.64 -33.37
N LEU A 10 26.02 8.98 -34.51
CA LEU A 10 24.97 8.79 -35.52
C LEU A 10 23.86 7.86 -35.03
N MET A 11 24.21 6.79 -34.31
CA MET A 11 23.21 5.92 -33.66
C MET A 11 22.36 6.66 -32.62
N LEU A 12 22.98 7.52 -31.79
CA LEU A 12 22.24 8.32 -30.81
C LEU A 12 21.32 9.35 -31.47
N ALA A 13 21.78 10.00 -32.54
CA ALA A 13 20.96 10.93 -33.32
C ALA A 13 19.76 10.24 -33.98
N SER A 14 19.98 9.05 -34.54
CA SER A 14 18.92 8.22 -35.13
C SER A 14 17.89 7.80 -34.08
N ASN A 15 18.34 7.29 -32.93
CA ASN A 15 17.46 6.90 -31.82
C ASN A 15 16.65 8.09 -31.29
N PHE A 16 17.29 9.26 -31.14
CA PHE A 16 16.59 10.48 -30.75
C PHE A 16 15.51 10.84 -31.75
N THR A 17 15.84 10.85 -33.04
CA THR A 17 14.91 11.20 -34.12
C THR A 17 13.71 10.25 -34.12
N HIS A 18 13.96 8.95 -34.01
CA HIS A 18 12.90 7.94 -33.95
C HIS A 18 11.95 8.17 -32.76
N ILE A 19 12.48 8.30 -31.54
CA ILE A 19 11.65 8.52 -30.35
C ILE A 19 10.94 9.88 -30.41
N ARG A 20 11.61 10.91 -30.95
CA ARG A 20 11.05 12.25 -31.12
C ARG A 20 9.85 12.22 -32.05
N ASP A 21 9.99 11.59 -33.21
CA ASP A 21 8.92 11.55 -34.20
C ASP A 21 7.69 10.80 -33.66
N ILE A 22 7.88 9.78 -32.82
CA ILE A 22 6.80 9.11 -32.08
C ILE A 22 6.17 10.07 -31.06
N LEU A 23 6.97 10.71 -30.19
CA LEU A 23 6.48 11.60 -29.14
C LEU A 23 5.86 12.91 -29.62
N LEU A 24 6.07 13.28 -30.89
CA LEU A 24 5.44 14.43 -31.54
C LEU A 24 4.02 14.14 -32.05
N ASP A 25 3.57 12.89 -31.97
CA ASP A 25 2.20 12.51 -32.31
C ASP A 25 1.18 13.07 -31.30
N GLU A 26 -0.06 13.32 -31.74
CA GLU A 26 -1.11 14.00 -30.96
C GLU A 26 -1.45 13.21 -29.68
N GLN A 27 -1.36 11.89 -29.73
CA GLN A 27 -1.58 11.00 -28.58
C GLN A 27 -0.65 11.28 -27.38
N PHE A 28 0.50 11.92 -27.60
CA PHE A 28 1.48 12.26 -26.56
C PHE A 28 1.45 13.73 -26.15
N GLN A 29 0.54 14.54 -26.71
CA GLN A 29 0.53 15.99 -26.50
C GLN A 29 0.39 16.40 -25.03
N SER A 30 -0.34 15.62 -24.22
CA SER A 30 -0.51 15.85 -22.78
C SER A 30 0.80 15.79 -21.98
N ARG A 31 1.86 15.21 -22.54
CA ARG A 31 3.19 15.08 -21.92
C ARG A 31 4.10 16.26 -22.22
N TRP A 32 3.78 17.09 -23.22
CA TRP A 32 4.69 18.11 -23.73
C TRP A 32 4.99 19.23 -22.73
N ASP A 33 4.02 19.58 -21.88
CA ASP A 33 4.18 20.62 -20.87
C ASP A 33 4.92 20.13 -19.62
N LYS A 34 5.09 18.81 -19.45
CA LYS A 34 5.80 18.23 -18.31
C LYS A 34 7.31 18.43 -18.47
N PRO A 35 8.04 18.84 -17.41
CA PRO A 35 9.50 18.96 -17.47
C PRO A 35 10.16 17.58 -17.62
N LEU A 36 11.31 17.49 -18.29
CA LEU A 36 12.04 16.22 -18.46
C LEU A 36 12.34 15.50 -17.14
N ALA A 37 12.52 16.26 -16.05
CA ALA A 37 12.71 15.74 -14.70
C ALA A 37 11.57 14.78 -14.26
N TYR A 38 10.38 14.93 -14.82
CA TYR A 38 9.19 14.15 -14.46
C TYR A 38 9.38 12.63 -14.64
N TRP A 39 10.22 12.22 -15.60
CA TRP A 39 10.53 10.82 -15.88
C TRP A 39 11.80 10.30 -15.18
N THR A 40 12.42 11.12 -14.33
CA THR A 40 13.66 10.72 -13.63
C THR A 40 13.38 9.78 -12.47
N LEU A 41 14.33 8.88 -12.21
CA LEU A 41 14.34 7.97 -11.07
C LEU A 41 15.50 8.32 -10.12
N PRO A 42 15.36 8.09 -8.80
CA PRO A 42 16.43 8.29 -7.81
C PRO A 42 17.77 7.65 -8.17
N ASN A 43 17.74 6.48 -8.80
CA ASN A 43 18.94 5.72 -9.17
C ASN A 43 19.53 6.12 -10.52
N ASP A 44 18.89 7.05 -11.25
CA ASP A 44 19.40 7.51 -12.53
C ASP A 44 20.75 8.23 -12.36
N ARG A 45 21.78 7.66 -12.97
CA ARG A 45 23.11 8.26 -13.00
C ARG A 45 23.28 9.08 -14.27
N ARG A 46 24.12 10.12 -14.17
CA ARG A 46 24.51 10.97 -15.32
C ARG A 46 23.31 11.67 -15.98
N LEU A 47 22.41 12.20 -15.17
CA LEU A 47 21.28 12.97 -15.66
C LEU A 47 21.73 14.21 -16.48
N PRO A 48 21.01 14.57 -17.55
CA PRO A 48 21.26 15.79 -18.32
C PRO A 48 20.70 17.01 -17.57
N ILE A 49 21.35 17.40 -16.45
CA ILE A 49 20.87 18.44 -15.52
C ILE A 49 20.38 19.72 -16.23
N ALA A 50 21.10 20.18 -17.25
CA ALA A 50 20.77 21.40 -17.99
C ALA A 50 19.46 21.31 -18.83
N LEU A 51 18.91 20.11 -19.03
CA LEU A 51 17.66 19.86 -19.76
C LEU A 51 16.52 19.42 -18.83
N LEU A 52 16.81 19.02 -17.58
CA LEU A 52 15.80 18.44 -16.69
C LEU A 52 14.62 19.37 -16.41
N GLY A 53 14.87 20.68 -16.27
CA GLY A 53 13.82 21.67 -16.03
C GLY A 53 13.03 22.09 -17.26
N ARG A 54 13.42 21.64 -18.47
CA ARG A 54 12.77 22.05 -19.71
C ARG A 54 11.54 21.18 -19.99
N PRO A 55 10.44 21.77 -20.51
CA PRO A 55 9.29 21.00 -20.98
C PRO A 55 9.70 20.02 -22.07
N LEU A 56 9.08 18.83 -22.07
CA LEU A 56 9.34 17.80 -23.08
C LEU A 56 9.12 18.35 -24.51
N GLY A 57 8.07 19.15 -24.72
CA GLY A 57 7.77 19.75 -26.02
C GLY A 57 8.87 20.67 -26.54
N GLU A 58 9.57 21.39 -25.66
CA GLU A 58 10.73 22.22 -26.04
C GLU A 58 11.92 21.34 -26.46
N ILE A 59 12.15 20.24 -25.72
CA ILE A 59 13.23 19.30 -26.00
C ILE A 59 12.99 18.61 -27.36
N LEU A 60 11.76 18.16 -27.63
CA LEU A 60 11.41 17.51 -28.89
C LEU A 60 11.55 18.45 -30.08
N LYS A 61 11.26 19.75 -29.93
CA LYS A 61 11.45 20.76 -30.98
C LYS A 61 12.91 21.15 -31.19
N THR A 62 13.79 20.84 -30.24
CA THR A 62 15.22 21.19 -30.32
C THR A 62 15.97 20.14 -31.15
N PRO A 63 16.72 20.54 -32.20
CA PRO A 63 17.54 19.61 -32.99
C PRO A 63 18.57 18.86 -32.14
N PHE A 64 18.85 17.60 -32.49
CA PHE A 64 19.76 16.73 -31.75
C PHE A 64 21.15 17.38 -31.58
N GLU A 65 21.66 18.04 -32.62
CA GLU A 65 22.98 18.69 -32.58
C GLU A 65 23.04 19.78 -31.52
N GLN A 66 21.95 20.52 -31.31
CA GLN A 66 21.88 21.58 -30.31
C GLN A 66 21.78 21.00 -28.89
N LEU A 67 21.02 19.92 -28.71
CA LEU A 67 20.95 19.21 -27.43
C LEU A 67 22.31 18.60 -27.06
N ALA A 68 22.98 17.96 -28.01
CA ALA A 68 24.30 17.37 -27.82
C ALA A 68 25.42 18.41 -27.63
N ALA A 69 25.28 19.61 -28.20
CA ALA A 69 26.22 20.72 -28.02
C ALA A 69 26.01 21.50 -26.70
N THR A 70 24.97 21.19 -25.91
CA THR A 70 24.70 21.88 -24.66
C THR A 70 25.86 21.69 -23.67
N PRO A 71 26.42 22.78 -23.08
CA PRO A 71 27.55 22.68 -22.16
C PRO A 71 27.31 21.68 -21.02
N GLY A 72 28.26 20.77 -20.83
CA GLY A 72 28.18 19.75 -19.79
C GLY A 72 27.28 18.56 -20.13
N ILE A 73 26.75 18.45 -21.35
CA ILE A 73 26.02 17.28 -21.87
C ILE A 73 26.93 16.49 -22.82
N GLY A 74 27.51 15.41 -22.31
CA GLY A 74 28.29 14.46 -23.14
C GLY A 74 27.46 13.25 -23.55
N GLU A 75 28.07 12.35 -24.35
CA GLU A 75 27.45 11.13 -24.88
C GLU A 75 26.72 10.30 -23.80
N LYS A 76 27.33 10.15 -22.62
CA LYS A 76 26.74 9.40 -21.51
C LYS A 76 25.45 10.04 -20.97
N LYS A 77 25.34 11.37 -20.99
CA LYS A 77 24.14 12.10 -20.56
C LYS A 77 23.07 12.11 -21.65
N ILE A 78 23.48 12.09 -22.93
CA ILE A 78 22.57 11.89 -24.06
C ILE A 78 21.93 10.49 -24.01
N LYS A 79 22.68 9.46 -23.63
CA LYS A 79 22.09 8.12 -23.38
C LYS A 79 21.02 8.17 -22.29
N THR A 80 21.28 8.86 -21.19
CA THR A 80 20.28 9.06 -20.14
C THR A 80 19.09 9.89 -20.63
N LEU A 81 19.29 10.93 -21.45
CA LEU A 81 18.20 11.66 -22.10
C LEU A 81 17.31 10.72 -22.93
N LEU A 82 17.89 9.85 -23.77
CA LEU A 82 17.14 8.89 -24.56
C LEU A 82 16.34 7.92 -23.68
N ILE A 83 16.90 7.47 -22.55
CA ILE A 83 16.18 6.63 -21.58
C ILE A 83 14.97 7.38 -21.01
N LEU A 84 15.11 8.67 -20.66
CA LEU A 84 14.00 9.48 -20.17
C LEU A 84 12.93 9.68 -21.25
N LEU A 85 13.31 9.88 -22.51
CA LEU A 85 12.37 9.98 -23.63
C LEU A 85 11.66 8.65 -23.90
N GLN A 86 12.35 7.50 -23.78
CA GLN A 86 11.71 6.18 -23.88
C GLN A 86 10.70 5.95 -22.75
N ARG A 87 11.01 6.37 -21.52
CA ARG A 87 10.02 6.35 -20.42
C ARG A 87 8.83 7.26 -20.73
N ALA A 88 9.10 8.45 -21.28
CA ALA A 88 8.07 9.36 -21.72
C ALA A 88 7.26 8.84 -22.91
N GLN A 89 7.77 7.88 -23.70
CA GLN A 89 7.05 7.19 -24.77
C GLN A 89 6.14 6.10 -24.19
N ASN A 90 6.69 5.29 -23.29
CA ASN A 90 6.01 4.14 -22.69
C ASN A 90 4.97 4.53 -21.62
N GLU A 91 4.83 5.81 -21.27
CA GLU A 91 3.89 6.27 -20.23
C GLU A 91 2.41 6.00 -20.55
N VAL A 92 2.02 5.57 -21.78
CA VAL A 92 0.67 5.00 -22.04
C VAL A 92 0.67 4.08 -23.28
N THR A 93 0.48 2.78 -23.06
CA THR A 93 -0.36 1.90 -23.91
C THR A 93 -1.24 1.05 -22.97
N VAL A 94 -2.26 1.67 -22.38
CA VAL A 94 -3.41 0.94 -21.79
C VAL A 94 -4.72 1.34 -22.51
N ALA A 95 -4.66 2.25 -23.47
CA ALA A 95 -5.84 2.75 -24.18
C ALA A 95 -6.04 2.16 -25.60
N GLN A 96 -5.05 1.52 -26.22
CA GLN A 96 -5.16 0.97 -27.57
C GLN A 96 -4.20 -0.21 -27.80
N GLU A 97 -4.51 -1.38 -27.25
CA GLU A 97 -4.07 -2.67 -27.81
C GLU A 97 -5.27 -3.64 -27.73
N GLU A 98 -6.29 -3.36 -28.55
CA GLU A 98 -7.23 -4.36 -29.01
C GLU A 98 -6.62 -5.02 -30.26
N SER A 99 -5.98 -6.17 -30.10
CA SER A 99 -5.97 -7.23 -31.11
C SER A 99 -5.47 -8.54 -30.49
N GLU A 100 -6.29 -9.56 -30.65
CA GLU A 100 -6.14 -10.94 -30.21
C GLU A 100 -4.81 -11.58 -30.68
N ASP A 101 -3.98 -12.07 -29.75
CA ASP A 101 -3.43 -13.45 -29.73
C ASP A 101 -2.42 -13.65 -28.58
N PRO A 102 -2.29 -14.88 -28.01
CA PRO A 102 -1.46 -15.15 -26.84
C PRO A 102 -0.09 -15.74 -27.23
N GLU A 103 0.83 -14.96 -27.80
CA GLU A 103 2.22 -15.38 -27.92
C GLU A 103 3.21 -14.25 -27.58
N MET A 104 3.69 -14.32 -26.34
CA MET A 104 5.08 -14.06 -25.93
C MET A 104 5.77 -12.87 -26.63
N SER A 105 5.31 -11.65 -26.35
CA SER A 105 6.12 -10.45 -26.54
C SER A 105 6.23 -9.67 -25.23
N ALA A 106 7.47 -9.37 -24.87
CA ALA A 106 7.82 -8.73 -23.61
C ALA A 106 7.30 -7.28 -23.58
N THR A 107 6.15 -7.06 -22.95
CA THR A 107 5.89 -5.78 -22.29
C THR A 107 7.09 -5.51 -21.38
N PRO A 108 7.77 -4.34 -21.47
CA PRO A 108 8.79 -4.01 -20.50
C PRO A 108 8.09 -3.91 -19.14
N ASN A 109 8.25 -4.96 -18.33
CA ASN A 109 7.83 -5.01 -16.94
C ASN A 109 8.46 -3.82 -16.21
N LEU A 110 7.75 -2.71 -16.13
CA LEU A 110 7.91 -1.72 -15.05
C LEU A 110 7.28 -2.32 -13.79
N SER A 111 7.68 -3.54 -13.45
CA SER A 111 7.33 -4.15 -12.18
C SER A 111 8.00 -3.31 -11.11
N CYS A 112 7.21 -2.64 -10.27
CA CYS A 112 7.72 -2.03 -9.04
C CYS A 112 8.16 -3.07 -8.01
N LEU A 113 8.21 -4.34 -8.39
CA LEU A 113 8.66 -5.45 -7.56
C LEU A 113 10.06 -5.87 -8.00
N ASP A 114 10.92 -6.13 -7.02
CA ASP A 114 12.24 -6.70 -7.22
C ASP A 114 12.18 -8.19 -7.59
N GLU A 115 13.35 -8.83 -7.73
CA GLU A 115 13.50 -10.26 -8.07
C GLU A 115 12.80 -11.20 -7.07
N ASN A 116 12.53 -10.73 -5.85
CA ASN A 116 11.86 -11.47 -4.79
C ASN A 116 10.36 -11.13 -4.69
N GLY A 117 9.84 -10.27 -5.56
CA GLY A 117 8.46 -9.80 -5.51
C GLY A 117 8.21 -8.70 -4.45
N ILE A 118 9.26 -8.10 -3.89
CA ILE A 118 9.17 -7.04 -2.88
C ILE A 118 9.11 -5.68 -3.56
N PHE A 119 8.22 -4.80 -3.07
CA PHE A 119 8.08 -3.45 -3.60
C PHE A 119 9.35 -2.60 -3.46
N ASP A 120 9.86 -2.11 -4.59
CA ASP A 120 11.00 -1.20 -4.70
C ASP A 120 10.53 0.26 -4.93
N PRO A 121 10.68 1.15 -3.94
CA PRO A 121 10.29 2.56 -4.08
C PRO A 121 11.23 3.38 -4.99
N THR A 122 12.40 2.85 -5.35
CA THR A 122 13.41 3.58 -6.12
C THR A 122 13.16 3.58 -7.62
N VAL A 123 12.27 2.70 -8.09
CA VAL A 123 11.85 2.65 -9.50
C VAL A 123 10.60 3.51 -9.78
N VAL A 124 10.06 4.18 -8.76
CA VAL A 124 8.88 5.04 -8.90
C VAL A 124 9.28 6.43 -9.40
N SER A 125 8.71 6.81 -10.54
CA SER A 125 8.80 8.15 -11.14
C SER A 125 7.63 9.05 -10.71
N GLU A 126 7.74 10.36 -10.97
CA GLU A 126 6.64 11.32 -10.75
C GLU A 126 5.42 10.98 -11.61
N ALA A 127 5.65 10.44 -12.81
CA ALA A 127 4.62 9.90 -13.71
C ALA A 127 3.76 8.84 -13.05
N MET A 128 4.41 7.76 -12.59
CA MET A 128 3.73 6.63 -11.97
C MET A 128 3.01 7.07 -10.71
N TRP A 129 3.64 7.95 -9.92
CA TRP A 129 3.02 8.49 -8.72
C TRP A 129 1.74 9.29 -9.02
N ALA A 130 1.74 10.12 -10.05
CA ALA A 130 0.55 10.86 -10.46
C ALA A 130 -0.59 9.92 -10.88
N ASP A 131 -0.30 8.87 -11.66
CA ASP A 131 -1.30 7.90 -12.10
C ASP A 131 -1.92 7.11 -10.94
N TRP A 132 -1.10 6.76 -9.95
CA TRP A 132 -1.58 6.06 -8.76
C TRP A 132 -2.49 6.95 -7.92
N ARG A 133 -2.12 8.22 -7.74
CA ARG A 133 -2.99 9.21 -7.06
C ARG A 133 -4.30 9.40 -7.79
N GLU A 134 -4.27 9.49 -9.12
CA GLU A 134 -5.47 9.64 -9.93
C GLU A 134 -6.39 8.42 -9.80
N THR A 135 -5.83 7.22 -9.67
CA THR A 135 -6.64 6.01 -9.45
C THR A 135 -7.36 6.06 -8.10
N VAL A 136 -6.69 6.53 -7.04
CA VAL A 136 -7.31 6.71 -5.72
C VAL A 136 -8.43 7.76 -5.79
N LYS A 137 -8.21 8.89 -6.48
CA LYS A 137 -9.22 9.94 -6.69
C LYS A 137 -10.43 9.40 -7.44
N ARG A 138 -10.19 8.67 -8.53
CA ARG A 138 -11.22 8.12 -9.41
C ARG A 138 -12.16 7.14 -8.71
N HIS A 139 -11.65 6.35 -7.78
CA HIS A 139 -12.42 5.34 -7.04
C HIS A 139 -12.92 5.82 -5.67
N ASP A 140 -12.91 7.14 -5.40
CA ASP A 140 -13.37 7.77 -4.16
C ASP A 140 -12.81 7.14 -2.87
N MET A 141 -11.54 6.73 -2.91
CA MET A 141 -10.89 6.03 -1.79
C MET A 141 -10.22 7.00 -0.80
N LEU A 142 -10.73 8.23 -0.72
CA LEU A 142 -10.09 9.36 -0.02
C LEU A 142 -9.88 9.08 1.48
N ASP A 143 -10.89 8.49 2.13
CA ASP A 143 -10.95 8.29 3.58
C ASP A 143 -10.31 6.98 4.05
N TYR A 144 -9.78 6.17 3.12
CA TYR A 144 -9.14 4.92 3.48
C TYR A 144 -7.84 5.18 4.25
N ALA A 145 -7.73 4.61 5.43
CA ALA A 145 -6.50 4.66 6.21
C ALA A 145 -5.39 3.82 5.54
N LEU A 146 -4.18 4.36 5.43
CA LEU A 146 -3.02 3.66 4.88
C LEU A 146 -2.79 2.29 5.52
N GLY A 147 -2.90 2.22 6.85
CA GLY A 147 -2.68 0.98 7.60
C GLY A 147 -3.73 -0.10 7.32
N ARG A 148 -4.90 0.26 6.79
CA ARG A 148 -5.90 -0.72 6.36
C ARG A 148 -5.43 -1.47 5.13
N LEU A 149 -4.74 -0.79 4.21
CA LEU A 149 -4.39 -1.27 2.87
C LEU A 149 -2.95 -1.77 2.73
N THR A 150 -2.07 -1.50 3.70
CA THR A 150 -0.69 -2.00 3.68
C THR A 150 -0.64 -3.54 3.78
N PRO A 151 0.35 -4.24 3.17
CA PRO A 151 0.49 -5.68 3.35
C PRO A 151 0.62 -6.09 4.81
N THR A 152 1.43 -5.39 5.59
CA THR A 152 1.66 -5.62 7.03
C THR A 152 1.87 -4.31 7.78
N LEU A 153 1.29 -4.20 8.98
CA LEU A 153 1.53 -3.07 9.88
C LEU A 153 2.92 -3.12 10.54
N GLN A 154 3.59 -4.28 10.54
CA GLN A 154 4.90 -4.46 11.17
C GLN A 154 5.97 -3.57 10.51
N GLU A 155 5.84 -3.35 9.21
CA GLU A 155 6.75 -2.51 8.42
C GLU A 155 6.32 -1.03 8.39
N MET A 156 5.18 -0.69 8.99
CA MET A 156 4.60 0.64 8.94
C MET A 156 4.73 1.36 10.29
N PRO A 157 5.32 2.56 10.35
CA PRO A 157 5.32 3.35 11.57
C PRO A 157 3.89 3.66 12.06
N THR A 158 3.63 3.40 13.34
CA THR A 158 2.29 3.51 13.97
C THR A 158 1.62 4.87 13.76
N VAL A 159 2.40 5.94 13.75
CA VAL A 159 1.89 7.32 13.59
C VAL A 159 1.16 7.57 12.27
N ILE A 160 1.37 6.74 11.23
CA ILE A 160 0.68 6.89 9.95
C ILE A 160 -0.41 5.85 9.71
N TRP A 161 -0.68 4.95 10.66
CA TRP A 161 -1.66 3.86 10.48
C TRP A 161 -3.04 4.37 10.10
N HIS A 162 -3.51 5.42 10.78
CA HIS A 162 -4.83 6.05 10.55
C HIS A 162 -4.79 7.19 9.53
N THR A 163 -3.63 7.49 8.94
CA THR A 163 -3.54 8.59 7.97
C THR A 163 -4.34 8.22 6.71
N PRO A 164 -5.32 9.04 6.31
CA PRO A 164 -6.13 8.77 5.13
C PRO A 164 -5.31 8.95 3.85
N LEU A 165 -5.70 8.28 2.75
CA LEU A 165 -5.04 8.43 1.46
C LEU A 165 -5.10 9.87 0.95
N SER A 166 -6.18 10.59 1.26
CA SER A 166 -6.40 12.00 0.89
C SER A 166 -5.22 12.92 1.23
N ASN A 167 -4.48 12.64 2.31
CA ASN A 167 -3.32 13.44 2.74
C ASN A 167 -2.16 13.45 1.73
N TYR A 168 -2.13 12.52 0.78
CA TYR A 168 -1.05 12.38 -0.21
C TYR A 168 -1.48 12.71 -1.64
N LEU A 169 -2.76 13.03 -1.86
CA LEU A 169 -3.33 13.16 -3.21
C LEU A 169 -2.88 14.40 -3.99
N ASP A 170 -2.42 15.43 -3.29
CA ASP A 170 -1.96 16.68 -3.89
C ASP A 170 -0.47 16.94 -3.64
N VAL A 171 0.25 15.92 -3.18
CA VAL A 171 1.70 15.98 -2.90
C VAL A 171 2.45 15.31 -4.04
N SER A 172 3.41 15.99 -4.66
CA SER A 172 4.33 15.38 -5.64
C SER A 172 5.26 14.36 -4.97
N LEU A 173 5.85 13.47 -5.76
CA LEU A 173 6.82 12.49 -5.24
C LEU A 173 8.05 13.19 -4.66
N ALA A 174 8.50 14.25 -5.32
CA ALA A 174 9.59 15.10 -4.84
C ALA A 174 9.26 15.76 -3.49
N GLU A 175 8.07 16.37 -3.36
CA GLU A 175 7.63 16.98 -2.10
C GLU A 175 7.48 15.95 -0.99
N MET A 176 6.88 14.79 -1.28
CA MET A 176 6.70 13.72 -0.32
C MET A 176 8.04 13.22 0.23
N ARG A 177 9.05 13.05 -0.63
CA ARG A 177 10.43 12.69 -0.22
C ARG A 177 11.12 13.79 0.57
N ALA A 178 10.74 15.05 0.39
CA ALA A 178 11.30 16.20 1.11
C ALA A 178 10.62 16.50 2.46
N LEU A 179 9.48 15.86 2.77
CA LEU A 179 8.78 16.06 4.03
C LEU A 179 9.65 15.63 5.21
N LYS A 180 9.96 16.56 6.12
CA LYS A 180 10.78 16.30 7.33
C LYS A 180 10.24 15.17 8.21
N THR A 181 8.93 14.96 8.18
CA THR A 181 8.25 13.92 8.95
C THR A 181 8.23 12.56 8.23
N HIS A 182 8.65 12.48 6.97
CA HIS A 182 8.64 11.27 6.16
C HIS A 182 10.07 10.85 5.82
N GLY A 183 10.65 10.01 6.66
CA GLY A 183 11.85 9.26 6.28
C GLY A 183 11.53 8.18 5.23
N GLU A 184 12.58 7.59 4.65
CA GLU A 184 12.50 6.59 3.57
C GLU A 184 11.47 5.47 3.84
N LYS A 185 11.42 4.97 5.08
CA LYS A 185 10.48 3.92 5.49
C LYS A 185 9.01 4.33 5.32
N ARG A 186 8.66 5.58 5.63
CA ARG A 186 7.28 6.08 5.47
C ARG A 186 6.95 6.28 4.00
N VAL A 187 7.87 6.87 3.25
CA VAL A 187 7.71 7.07 1.80
C VAL A 187 7.49 5.73 1.09
N ARG A 188 8.31 4.72 1.40
CA ARG A 188 8.14 3.36 0.86
C ARG A 188 6.73 2.81 1.09
N VAL A 189 6.23 2.86 2.33
CA VAL A 189 4.90 2.31 2.67
C VAL A 189 3.78 3.07 1.97
N VAL A 190 3.85 4.40 1.89
CA VAL A 190 2.86 5.20 1.16
C VAL A 190 2.85 4.79 -0.32
N LEU A 191 4.02 4.72 -0.96
CA LEU A 191 4.15 4.31 -2.34
C LEU A 191 3.63 2.88 -2.58
N GLU A 192 3.93 1.95 -1.69
CA GLU A 192 3.49 0.56 -1.79
C GLU A 192 1.95 0.46 -1.72
N VAL A 193 1.32 1.18 -0.79
CA VAL A 193 -0.15 1.21 -0.68
C VAL A 193 -0.80 1.74 -1.96
N PHE A 194 -0.32 2.88 -2.48
CA PHE A 194 -0.83 3.46 -3.71
C PHE A 194 -0.58 2.57 -4.93
N TYR A 195 0.58 1.93 -5.01
CA TYR A 195 0.88 0.92 -6.01
C TYR A 195 -0.12 -0.24 -5.95
N LEU A 196 -0.42 -0.78 -4.76
CA LEU A 196 -1.36 -1.89 -4.60
C LEU A 196 -2.77 -1.50 -5.03
N VAL A 197 -3.24 -0.32 -4.63
CA VAL A 197 -4.55 0.21 -5.07
C VAL A 197 -4.57 0.36 -6.58
N HIS A 198 -3.55 0.99 -7.17
CA HIS A 198 -3.46 1.16 -8.62
C HIS A 198 -3.38 -0.17 -9.36
N ARG A 199 -2.65 -1.15 -8.83
CA ARG A 199 -2.55 -2.49 -9.42
C ARG A 199 -3.91 -3.20 -9.44
N LEU A 200 -4.71 -3.02 -8.40
CA LEU A 200 -6.03 -3.65 -8.28
C LEU A 200 -7.10 -2.94 -9.11
N LEU A 201 -7.07 -1.62 -9.18
CA LEU A 201 -8.18 -0.80 -9.68
C LEU A 201 -7.83 0.07 -10.89
N GLY A 202 -6.55 0.17 -11.28
CA GLY A 202 -6.08 1.12 -12.30
C GLY A 202 -6.67 0.88 -13.68
N LYS A 203 -7.02 -0.38 -14.00
CA LYS A 203 -7.69 -0.78 -15.24
C LYS A 203 -9.22 -0.75 -15.15
N SER A 204 -9.77 -0.59 -13.95
CA SER A 204 -11.21 -0.60 -13.71
C SER A 204 -11.76 0.82 -13.80
N GLN A 205 -12.87 0.98 -14.50
CA GLN A 205 -13.65 2.22 -14.42
C GLN A 205 -14.64 2.14 -13.26
N PRO A 206 -14.83 3.22 -12.49
CA PRO A 206 -15.94 3.30 -11.56
C PRO A 206 -17.26 3.13 -12.32
N SER A 207 -18.22 2.50 -11.67
CA SER A 207 -19.56 2.32 -12.20
C SER A 207 -20.53 3.00 -11.25
N ASP A 208 -21.47 3.80 -11.77
CA ASP A 208 -22.43 4.56 -10.97
C ASP A 208 -23.31 3.67 -10.06
N HIS A 209 -23.40 2.37 -10.36
CA HIS A 209 -24.22 1.41 -9.62
C HIS A 209 -23.41 0.36 -8.84
N LEU A 210 -22.07 0.40 -8.86
CA LEU A 210 -21.22 -0.55 -8.13
C LEU A 210 -20.20 0.18 -7.26
N GLU A 211 -20.10 -0.25 -6.01
CA GLU A 211 -19.10 0.22 -5.06
C GLU A 211 -18.00 -0.84 -4.89
N VAL A 212 -16.74 -0.41 -4.88
CA VAL A 212 -15.59 -1.29 -4.63
C VAL A 212 -15.04 -1.01 -3.23
N ARG A 213 -15.16 -2.00 -2.35
CA ARG A 213 -14.61 -1.92 -0.99
C ARG A 213 -13.33 -2.76 -0.88
N LEU A 214 -12.18 -2.11 -0.70
CA LEU A 214 -10.93 -2.81 -0.39
C LEU A 214 -10.81 -3.10 1.11
N VAL A 215 -10.57 -4.36 1.46
CA VAL A 215 -10.37 -4.81 2.85
C VAL A 215 -9.24 -5.82 2.93
N PRO A 216 -8.59 -5.98 4.11
CA PRO A 216 -7.68 -7.09 4.33
C PRO A 216 -8.36 -8.44 4.06
N GLN A 217 -7.58 -9.39 3.53
CA GLN A 217 -8.11 -10.68 3.07
C GLN A 217 -8.83 -11.48 4.16
N PHE A 218 -8.40 -11.37 5.42
CA PHE A 218 -9.03 -12.08 6.54
C PHE A 218 -10.45 -11.57 6.87
N VAL A 219 -10.80 -10.34 6.47
CA VAL A 219 -12.07 -9.71 6.85
C VAL A 219 -13.25 -10.39 6.17
N GLN A 220 -13.20 -10.55 4.85
CA GLN A 220 -14.36 -11.01 4.08
C GLN A 220 -14.88 -12.40 4.52
N PRO A 221 -14.03 -13.42 4.76
CA PRO A 221 -14.48 -14.71 5.27
C PRO A 221 -15.19 -14.60 6.62
N ILE A 222 -14.65 -13.80 7.56
CA ILE A 222 -15.24 -13.61 8.89
C ILE A 222 -16.58 -12.89 8.76
N GLU A 223 -16.66 -11.79 8.02
CA GLU A 223 -17.90 -11.03 7.84
C GLU A 223 -19.01 -11.88 7.18
N ASN A 224 -18.66 -12.70 6.20
CA ASN A 224 -19.61 -13.60 5.55
C ASN A 224 -20.13 -14.65 6.53
N TRP A 225 -19.22 -15.27 7.28
CA TRP A 225 -19.59 -16.27 8.28
C TRP A 225 -20.49 -15.68 9.36
N ILE A 226 -20.16 -14.49 9.90
CA ILE A 226 -21.00 -13.82 10.91
C ILE A 226 -22.40 -13.53 10.35
N ARG A 227 -22.49 -12.94 9.15
CA ARG A 227 -23.79 -12.61 8.54
C ARG A 227 -24.66 -13.84 8.33
N GLN A 228 -24.08 -14.94 7.86
CA GLN A 228 -24.79 -16.21 7.68
C GLN A 228 -25.22 -16.81 9.03
N SER A 229 -24.32 -16.84 10.01
CA SER A 229 -24.56 -17.38 11.36
C SER A 229 -25.62 -16.60 12.14
N VAL A 230 -25.62 -15.28 12.04
CA VAL A 230 -26.60 -14.42 12.72
C VAL A 230 -27.99 -14.56 12.08
N SER A 231 -28.05 -14.59 10.74
CA SER A 231 -29.31 -14.64 9.98
C SER A 231 -29.95 -16.04 9.94
N GLY A 232 -29.15 -17.11 10.01
CA GLY A 232 -29.62 -18.48 9.96
C GLY A 232 -30.04 -19.04 11.32
N ASP A 233 -30.74 -20.17 11.32
CA ASP A 233 -31.15 -20.89 12.55
C ASP A 233 -30.10 -21.88 13.07
N VAL A 234 -28.84 -21.73 12.62
CA VAL A 234 -27.73 -22.61 13.03
C VAL A 234 -27.37 -22.36 14.49
N ILE A 235 -27.30 -23.43 15.29
CA ILE A 235 -26.78 -23.39 16.65
C ILE A 235 -25.25 -23.29 16.57
N LEU A 236 -24.68 -22.22 17.10
CA LEU A 236 -23.26 -21.97 17.04
C LEU A 236 -22.56 -22.68 18.20
N THR A 237 -21.44 -23.32 17.91
CA THR A 237 -20.54 -23.86 18.94
C THR A 237 -19.35 -22.94 19.15
N LEU A 238 -18.65 -23.12 20.27
CA LEU A 238 -17.39 -22.42 20.51
C LEU A 238 -16.32 -22.80 19.47
N ASP A 239 -16.35 -24.03 18.94
CA ASP A 239 -15.40 -24.43 17.91
C ASP A 239 -15.67 -23.70 16.59
N ASP A 240 -16.94 -23.47 16.23
CA ASP A 240 -17.28 -22.66 15.06
C ASP A 240 -16.73 -21.24 15.19
N VAL A 241 -16.89 -20.61 16.36
CA VAL A 241 -16.32 -19.29 16.66
C VAL A 241 -14.79 -19.33 16.60
N ARG A 242 -14.17 -20.39 17.13
CA ARG A 242 -12.72 -20.54 17.12
C ARG A 242 -12.16 -20.60 15.70
N GLN A 243 -12.72 -21.47 14.86
CA GLN A 243 -12.24 -21.72 13.50
C GLN A 243 -12.52 -20.54 12.57
N ASN A 244 -13.71 -19.94 12.65
CA ASN A 244 -14.15 -18.93 11.70
C ASN A 244 -13.87 -17.49 12.13
N VAL A 245 -13.49 -17.26 13.39
CA VAL A 245 -13.22 -15.92 13.93
C VAL A 245 -11.86 -15.85 14.61
N ILE A 246 -11.64 -16.65 15.66
CA ILE A 246 -10.46 -16.49 16.53
C ILE A 246 -9.16 -16.76 15.77
N ILE A 247 -9.10 -17.89 15.04
CA ILE A 247 -7.89 -18.28 14.32
C ILE A 247 -7.53 -17.27 13.22
N PRO A 248 -8.46 -16.86 12.32
CA PRO A 248 -8.19 -15.81 11.34
C PRO A 248 -7.68 -14.49 11.94
N LEU A 249 -8.23 -14.07 13.08
CA LEU A 249 -7.74 -12.87 13.78
C LEU A 249 -6.33 -13.04 14.35
N LEU A 250 -6.03 -14.21 14.91
CA LEU A 250 -4.68 -14.52 15.40
C LEU A 250 -3.67 -14.57 14.26
N ASP A 251 -4.03 -15.14 13.11
CA ASP A 251 -3.18 -15.15 11.93
C ASP A 251 -2.88 -13.73 11.44
N GLN A 252 -3.87 -12.84 11.46
CA GLN A 252 -3.64 -11.43 11.15
C GLN A 252 -2.71 -10.76 12.18
N VAL A 253 -2.90 -11.01 13.48
CA VAL A 253 -2.02 -10.47 14.54
C VAL A 253 -0.59 -10.97 14.37
N LYS A 254 -0.41 -12.23 13.99
CA LYS A 254 0.92 -12.79 13.71
C LYS A 254 1.61 -12.04 12.58
N LEU A 255 0.86 -11.64 11.55
CA LEU A 255 1.35 -10.89 10.41
C LEU A 255 1.66 -9.42 10.74
N ASP A 256 0.82 -8.76 11.54
CA ASP A 256 0.94 -7.32 11.83
C ASP A 256 1.79 -6.99 13.07
N ALA A 257 1.84 -7.87 14.07
CA ALA A 257 2.56 -7.68 15.33
C ALA A 257 3.72 -8.67 15.56
N GLY A 258 3.80 -9.72 14.73
CA GLY A 258 4.80 -10.78 14.85
C GLY A 258 4.45 -11.89 15.86
N ILE A 259 5.31 -12.91 15.91
CA ILE A 259 5.11 -14.14 16.70
C ILE A 259 4.88 -13.89 18.19
N ALA A 260 5.60 -12.93 18.80
CA ALA A 260 5.54 -12.74 20.25
C ALA A 260 4.15 -12.29 20.73
N VAL A 261 3.52 -11.35 20.02
CA VAL A 261 2.17 -10.87 20.34
C VAL A 261 1.13 -11.94 20.00
N TYR A 262 1.30 -12.64 18.88
CA TYR A 262 0.47 -13.78 18.51
C TYR A 262 0.44 -14.86 19.60
N LEU A 263 1.59 -15.28 20.13
CA LEU A 263 1.64 -16.32 21.17
C LEU A 263 0.96 -15.85 22.46
N LEU A 264 1.15 -14.58 22.85
CA LEU A 264 0.47 -14.00 24.00
C LEU A 264 -1.05 -13.98 23.83
N ALA A 265 -1.53 -13.55 22.65
CA ALA A 265 -2.95 -13.54 22.31
C ALA A 265 -3.53 -14.96 22.30
N GLN A 266 -2.85 -15.90 21.63
CA GLN A 266 -3.26 -17.29 21.51
C GLN A 266 -3.40 -17.98 22.89
N GLU A 267 -2.40 -17.82 23.76
CA GLU A 267 -2.42 -18.37 25.11
C GLU A 267 -3.50 -17.75 25.99
N ARG A 268 -3.76 -16.45 25.81
CA ARG A 268 -4.83 -15.75 26.54
C ARG A 268 -6.21 -16.29 26.15
N LEU A 269 -6.40 -16.64 24.88
CA LEU A 269 -7.67 -17.17 24.36
C LEU A 269 -7.82 -18.69 24.54
N GLY A 270 -6.77 -19.39 24.98
CA GLY A 270 -6.83 -20.84 25.20
C GLY A 270 -7.07 -21.66 23.94
N VAL A 271 -6.57 -21.20 22.78
CA VAL A 271 -6.80 -21.90 21.50
C VAL A 271 -6.14 -23.28 21.48
N ASN A 272 -4.98 -23.43 22.12
CA ASN A 272 -4.21 -24.68 22.19
C ASN A 272 -4.12 -25.27 23.61
N GLY A 273 -5.04 -24.91 24.51
CA GLY A 273 -5.02 -25.38 25.89
C GLY A 273 -5.76 -24.45 26.84
N THR A 274 -5.51 -24.58 28.13
CA THR A 274 -6.17 -23.73 29.14
C THR A 274 -5.77 -22.26 28.98
N PRO A 275 -6.73 -21.31 28.97
CA PRO A 275 -6.44 -19.88 28.96
C PRO A 275 -5.43 -19.47 30.05
N MET A 276 -4.41 -18.72 29.65
CA MET A 276 -3.38 -18.24 30.57
C MET A 276 -3.68 -16.82 31.07
N SER A 277 -3.57 -16.62 32.38
CA SER A 277 -3.64 -15.28 32.97
C SER A 277 -2.39 -14.43 32.63
N VAL A 278 -2.54 -13.11 32.58
CA VAL A 278 -1.43 -12.16 32.39
C VAL A 278 -0.31 -12.37 33.43
N ARG A 279 -0.67 -12.72 34.66
CA ARG A 279 0.30 -13.03 35.74
C ARG A 279 1.11 -14.31 35.46
N ALA A 280 0.53 -15.30 34.80
CA ALA A 280 1.24 -16.51 34.40
C ALA A 280 2.16 -16.21 33.21
N GLN A 281 1.66 -15.49 32.21
CA GLN A 281 2.43 -15.08 31.02
C GLN A 281 3.64 -14.21 31.41
N SER A 282 3.45 -13.22 32.29
CA SER A 282 4.52 -12.33 32.73
C SER A 282 5.65 -13.09 33.44
N ARG A 283 5.30 -14.07 34.29
CA ARG A 283 6.26 -14.93 35.00
C ARG A 283 7.05 -15.80 34.03
N ARG A 284 6.37 -16.43 33.07
CA ARG A 284 7.00 -17.30 32.06
C ARG A 284 7.97 -16.53 31.16
N LEU A 285 7.60 -15.31 30.76
CA LEU A 285 8.41 -14.45 29.89
C LEU A 285 9.49 -13.65 30.63
N GLY A 286 9.50 -13.67 31.97
CA GLY A 286 10.45 -12.86 32.76
C GLY A 286 10.23 -11.35 32.62
N VAL A 287 9.00 -10.91 32.32
CA VAL A 287 8.65 -9.48 32.13
C VAL A 287 7.60 -9.01 33.13
N THR A 288 7.40 -7.69 33.22
CA THR A 288 6.34 -7.12 34.06
C THR A 288 4.95 -7.36 33.45
N ARG A 289 3.90 -7.37 34.28
CA ARG A 289 2.51 -7.45 33.77
C ARG A 289 2.17 -6.28 32.86
N ALA A 290 2.66 -5.08 33.19
CA ALA A 290 2.49 -3.89 32.37
C ALA A 290 3.03 -4.11 30.95
N ARG A 291 4.18 -4.78 30.81
CA ARG A 291 4.73 -5.11 29.49
C ARG A 291 3.85 -6.08 28.71
N VAL A 292 3.25 -7.07 29.38
CA VAL A 292 2.29 -7.99 28.73
C VAL A 292 1.04 -7.24 28.28
N TYR A 293 0.48 -6.35 29.11
CA TYR A 293 -0.65 -5.52 28.70
C TYR A 293 -0.32 -4.63 27.52
N GLN A 294 0.85 -3.98 27.49
CA GLN A 294 1.29 -3.19 26.34
C GLN A 294 1.34 -4.02 25.05
N LEU A 295 1.86 -5.25 25.12
CA LEU A 295 1.93 -6.12 23.94
C LEU A 295 0.54 -6.60 23.49
N LEU A 296 -0.37 -6.88 24.42
CA LEU A 296 -1.75 -7.26 24.09
C LEU A 296 -2.57 -6.08 23.55
N ASP A 297 -2.29 -4.85 24.01
CA ASP A 297 -2.92 -3.62 23.54
C ASP A 297 -2.65 -3.35 22.05
N GLU A 298 -1.54 -3.87 21.52
CA GLU A 298 -1.27 -3.83 20.08
C GLU A 298 -2.34 -4.58 19.26
N CYS A 299 -2.96 -5.64 19.80
CA CYS A 299 -4.05 -6.35 19.12
C CYS A 299 -5.24 -5.43 18.84
N ALA A 300 -5.60 -4.58 19.81
CA ALA A 300 -6.69 -3.63 19.67
C ALA A 300 -6.35 -2.54 18.65
N LYS A 301 -5.15 -1.95 18.73
CA LYS A 301 -4.69 -0.92 17.78
C LYS A 301 -4.67 -1.43 16.33
N ILE A 302 -4.25 -2.68 16.13
CA ILE A 302 -4.27 -3.33 14.82
C ILE A 302 -5.70 -3.41 14.29
N MET A 303 -6.63 -3.91 15.10
CA MET A 303 -8.01 -4.11 14.67
C MET A 303 -8.77 -2.79 14.46
N GLU A 304 -8.42 -1.75 15.23
CA GLU A 304 -8.95 -0.40 15.04
C GLU A 304 -8.67 0.15 13.62
N VAL A 305 -7.58 -0.28 13.00
CA VAL A 305 -7.18 0.15 11.64
C VAL A 305 -7.58 -0.87 10.58
N ARG A 306 -7.32 -2.16 10.83
CA ARG A 306 -7.53 -3.24 9.86
C ARG A 306 -9.00 -3.56 9.63
N TRP A 307 -9.81 -3.56 10.70
CA TRP A 307 -11.22 -3.93 10.64
C TRP A 307 -12.09 -3.20 11.69
N PRO A 308 -12.22 -1.86 11.61
CA PRO A 308 -13.06 -1.10 12.54
C PRO A 308 -14.51 -1.62 12.63
N GLU A 309 -15.05 -2.12 11.53
CA GLU A 309 -16.43 -2.63 11.43
C GLU A 309 -16.67 -3.90 12.27
N GLY A 310 -15.61 -4.67 12.57
CA GLY A 310 -15.67 -5.89 13.36
C GLY A 310 -16.27 -5.67 14.76
N LYS A 311 -16.11 -4.47 15.33
CA LYS A 311 -16.73 -4.09 16.61
C LYS A 311 -18.25 -4.22 16.59
N MET A 312 -18.90 -3.81 15.50
CA MET A 312 -20.36 -3.89 15.37
C MET A 312 -20.79 -5.33 15.09
N MET A 313 -20.06 -6.04 14.23
CA MET A 313 -20.37 -7.43 13.90
C MET A 313 -20.24 -8.37 15.11
N PHE A 314 -19.26 -8.17 15.97
CA PHE A 314 -19.12 -8.96 17.19
C PHE A 314 -20.23 -8.71 18.20
N ARG A 315 -20.81 -7.51 18.24
CA ARG A 315 -22.01 -7.25 19.05
C ARG A 315 -23.24 -7.99 18.53
N GLU A 316 -23.36 -8.15 17.21
CA GLU A 316 -24.47 -8.92 16.62
C GLU A 316 -24.30 -10.42 16.90
N LEU A 317 -23.08 -10.92 16.75
CA LEU A 317 -22.74 -12.30 17.08
C LEU A 317 -22.98 -12.60 18.56
N GLU A 318 -22.55 -11.73 19.47
CA GLU A 318 -22.79 -11.84 20.90
C GLU A 318 -24.28 -12.04 21.22
N ARG A 319 -25.15 -11.17 20.69
CA ARG A 319 -26.61 -11.29 20.87
C ARG A 319 -27.15 -12.62 20.37
N LYS A 320 -26.57 -13.18 19.30
CA LYS A 320 -26.96 -14.51 18.78
C LYS A 320 -26.57 -15.61 19.77
N LEU A 321 -25.35 -15.58 20.30
CA LEU A 321 -24.84 -16.55 21.27
C LEU A 321 -25.63 -16.51 22.58
N GLU A 322 -25.97 -15.31 23.07
CA GLU A 322 -26.82 -15.10 24.24
C GLU A 322 -28.23 -15.67 24.03
N LYS A 323 -28.85 -15.40 22.87
CA LYS A 323 -30.17 -15.94 22.51
C LYS A 323 -30.18 -17.47 22.46
N GLN A 324 -29.08 -18.08 22.04
CA GLN A 324 -28.90 -19.54 22.01
C GLN A 324 -28.62 -20.15 23.38
N ARG A 325 -28.48 -19.32 24.43
CA ARG A 325 -28.12 -19.75 25.80
C ARG A 325 -26.85 -20.60 25.81
N MET A 326 -25.84 -20.15 25.06
CA MET A 326 -24.50 -20.73 25.13
C MET A 326 -24.01 -20.72 26.59
N SER A 327 -23.25 -21.74 27.01
CA SER A 327 -22.75 -21.84 28.38
C SER A 327 -21.91 -20.63 28.76
N GLU A 328 -21.95 -20.24 30.03
CA GLU A 328 -21.18 -19.10 30.57
C GLU A 328 -19.69 -19.26 30.30
N ASP A 329 -19.13 -20.46 30.47
CA ASP A 329 -17.71 -20.75 30.19
C ASP A 329 -17.32 -20.44 28.74
N ASN A 330 -18.19 -20.73 27.78
CA ASN A 330 -17.94 -20.46 26.36
C ASN A 330 -18.10 -18.97 26.03
N LEU A 331 -19.07 -18.29 26.67
CA LEU A 331 -19.24 -16.85 26.54
C LEU A 331 -18.03 -16.09 27.11
N ILE A 332 -17.41 -16.55 28.19
CA ILE A 332 -16.19 -15.96 28.75
C ILE A 332 -15.03 -15.94 27.74
N ILE A 333 -14.89 -17.00 26.93
CA ILE A 333 -13.84 -17.07 25.90
C ILE A 333 -14.15 -16.07 24.78
N PHE A 334 -15.41 -15.99 24.35
CA PHE A 334 -15.85 -15.02 23.36
C PHE A 334 -15.66 -13.57 23.85
N ASP A 335 -16.04 -13.27 25.09
CA ASP A 335 -15.83 -11.97 25.73
C ASP A 335 -14.35 -11.62 25.85
N SER A 336 -13.51 -12.60 26.22
CA SER A 336 -12.06 -12.43 26.29
C SER A 336 -11.45 -12.09 24.93
N MET A 337 -11.97 -12.69 23.86
CA MET A 337 -11.60 -12.37 22.48
C MET A 337 -12.04 -10.95 22.11
N ARG A 338 -13.30 -10.60 22.36
CA ARG A 338 -13.82 -9.26 22.06
C ARG A 338 -13.03 -8.19 22.83
N ASP A 339 -12.75 -8.39 24.10
CA ASP A 339 -12.01 -7.44 24.93
C ASP A 339 -10.53 -7.32 24.51
N LEU A 340 -9.95 -8.35 23.89
CA LEU A 340 -8.60 -8.31 23.35
C LEU A 340 -8.51 -7.46 22.07
N TYR A 341 -9.50 -7.56 21.19
CA TYR A 341 -9.48 -6.91 19.86
C TYR A 341 -10.26 -5.60 19.79
N TYR A 342 -11.32 -5.47 20.58
CA TYR A 342 -12.20 -4.31 20.63
C TYR A 342 -12.57 -3.98 22.09
N PRO A 343 -11.57 -3.60 22.92
CA PRO A 343 -11.81 -3.28 24.32
C PRO A 343 -12.89 -2.20 24.46
N LYS A 344 -13.73 -2.34 25.48
CA LYS A 344 -14.69 -1.29 25.83
C LYS A 344 -13.88 -0.03 26.20
N PRO A 345 -14.32 1.18 25.80
CA PRO A 345 -13.66 2.40 26.22
C PRO A 345 -13.57 2.38 27.74
N GLN A 346 -12.37 2.48 28.29
CA GLN A 346 -12.22 2.66 29.73
C GLN A 346 -12.90 3.99 30.03
N THR A 347 -14.09 3.97 30.64
CA THR A 347 -14.61 5.13 31.35
C THR A 347 -13.49 5.55 32.29
N ASN A 348 -12.88 6.72 32.02
CA ASN A 348 -11.77 7.25 32.80
C ASN A 348 -12.07 7.07 34.28
N TYR A 349 -11.43 6.10 34.91
CA TYR A 349 -11.48 5.92 36.33
C TYR A 349 -10.64 7.06 36.91
N VAL A 350 -11.27 8.21 37.14
CA VAL A 350 -10.72 9.23 38.02
C VAL A 350 -10.70 8.58 39.38
N ALA A 351 -9.53 8.12 39.82
CA ALA A 351 -9.36 7.68 41.19
C ALA A 351 -9.90 8.80 42.11
N PRO A 352 -10.81 8.51 43.05
CA PRO A 352 -11.21 9.52 44.02
C PRO A 352 -9.92 9.97 44.71
N ALA A 353 -9.65 11.27 44.66
CA ALA A 353 -8.59 11.88 45.42
C ALA A 353 -8.81 11.48 46.89
N PHE A 354 -7.90 10.68 47.44
CA PHE A 354 -7.85 10.47 48.87
C PHE A 354 -7.55 11.83 49.50
N ALA A 355 -8.54 12.37 50.21
CA ALA A 355 -8.39 13.46 51.16
C ALA A 355 -7.89 12.91 52.50
#